data_AF-A0A7W7MNF0-F1
#
_entry.id   AF-A0A7W7MNF0-F1
#
_cell.length_a   1.000
_cell.length_b   1.000
_cell.length_c   1.000
_cell.angle_alpha   90.00
_cell.angle_beta   90.00
_cell.angle_gamma   90.00
#
_symmetry.space_group_name_H-M   'P 1'
#
loop_
_entity.id
_entity.type
_entity.pdbx_description
1 polymer ?
#
loop_
_entity_poly.entity_id
_entity_poly.type
_entity_poly.pdbx_seq_one_letter_code
_entity_poly.pdbx_strand_id
1 'polypeptide(L)'
;MTTQQCPICRADLPASERYPDRLCAGCAARAVDTEGRPLTFYNVAFSGGFRAVFTDDGTDADQVSRDHIVLVDGIRCWADEHRFGGIVVRPAPES
;
A
#
# COMPACT_ATOMS: atom_id res chain seq x y z
N MET A 1 -3.24 -16.68 18.83
CA MET A 1 -2.96 -16.07 17.52
C MET A 1 -2.84 -14.58 17.76
N THR A 2 -1.69 -13.98 17.49
CA THR A 2 -1.53 -12.53 17.66
C THR A 2 -2.22 -11.83 16.48
N THR A 3 -3.14 -10.92 16.76
CA THR A 3 -3.76 -10.06 15.75
C THR A 3 -3.17 -8.66 15.88
N GLN A 4 -3.11 -7.95 14.77
CA GLN A 4 -2.85 -6.51 14.75
C GLN A 4 -4.08 -5.82 14.18
N GLN A 5 -4.28 -4.55 14.55
CA GLN A 5 -5.40 -3.77 14.05
C GLN A 5 -4.93 -2.85 12.93
N CYS A 6 -5.73 -2.73 11.89
CA CYS A 6 -5.46 -1.82 10.79
C CYS A 6 -5.40 -0.39 11.36
N PRO A 7 -4.37 0.40 11.07
CA PRO A 7 -4.29 1.77 11.58
C PRO A 7 -5.40 2.68 11.04
N ILE A 8 -5.99 2.34 9.89
CA ILE A 8 -7.03 3.13 9.23
C ILE A 8 -8.44 2.71 9.69
N CYS A 9 -8.84 1.46 9.42
CA CYS A 9 -10.20 1.00 9.71
C CYS A 9 -10.35 0.20 11.00
N ARG A 10 -9.26 -0.02 11.75
CA ARG A 10 -9.22 -0.81 13.00
C ARG A 10 -9.65 -2.28 12.87
N ALA A 11 -9.81 -2.80 11.65
CA ALA A 11 -10.11 -4.21 11.39
C ALA A 11 -8.96 -5.10 11.88
N ASP A 12 -9.30 -6.31 12.36
CA ASP A 12 -8.32 -7.32 12.75
C ASP A 12 -7.69 -7.99 11.53
N LEU A 13 -6.36 -8.05 11.53
CA LEU A 13 -5.56 -8.81 10.56
C LEU A 13 -4.50 -9.64 11.30
N PRO A 14 -4.00 -10.74 10.69
CA PRO A 14 -2.95 -11.55 11.29
C PRO A 14 -1.74 -10.67 11.64
N ALA A 15 -1.24 -10.72 12.87
CA ALA A 15 -0.07 -9.91 13.22
C ALA A 15 1.15 -10.31 12.37
N SER A 16 1.92 -9.34 11.91
CA SER A 16 3.23 -9.52 11.31
C SER A 16 4.24 -8.79 12.19
N GLU A 17 5.17 -9.55 12.75
CA GLU A 17 6.29 -8.99 13.53
C GLU A 17 7.14 -8.02 12.69
N ARG A 18 7.14 -8.19 11.37
CA ARG A 18 7.90 -7.35 10.44
C ARG A 18 7.17 -6.07 10.04
N TYR A 19 5.84 -6.09 10.02
CA TYR A 19 5.00 -4.93 9.66
C TYR A 19 3.85 -4.77 10.68
N PRO A 20 4.17 -4.30 11.91
CA PRO A 20 3.18 -4.15 12.98
C PRO A 20 2.10 -3.10 12.67
N ASP A 21 2.37 -2.22 11.70
CA ASP A 21 1.55 -1.10 11.27
C ASP A 21 0.97 -1.28 9.85
N ARG A 22 1.03 -2.49 9.26
CA ARG A 22 0.46 -2.70 7.92
C ARG A 22 -1.05 -2.48 7.87
N LEU A 23 -1.51 -1.95 6.74
CA LEU A 23 -2.92 -1.83 6.40
C LEU A 23 -3.52 -3.19 6.05
N CYS A 24 -4.82 -3.34 6.29
CA CYS A 24 -5.56 -4.49 5.77
C CYS A 24 -5.75 -4.37 4.25
N ALA A 25 -6.00 -5.50 3.58
CA ALA A 25 -6.21 -5.55 2.13
C ALA A 25 -7.31 -4.59 1.64
N GLY A 26 -8.39 -4.43 2.43
CA GLY A 26 -9.48 -3.51 2.09
C GLY A 26 -9.07 -2.04 2.12
N CYS A 27 -8.20 -1.63 3.04
CA CYS A 27 -7.68 -0.26 3.06
C CYS A 27 -6.62 -0.06 1.97
N ALA A 28 -5.75 -1.05 1.77
CA ALA A 28 -4.76 -1.02 0.68
C ALA A 28 -5.42 -0.92 -0.71
N ALA A 29 -6.58 -1.55 -0.91
CA ALA A 29 -7.35 -1.46 -2.15
C ALA A 29 -8.06 -0.10 -2.36
N ARG A 30 -8.16 0.74 -1.33
CA ARG A 30 -8.66 2.12 -1.42
C ARG A 30 -7.53 3.14 -1.57
N ALA A 31 -6.31 2.69 -1.84
CA ALA A 31 -5.20 3.59 -2.05
C ALA A 31 -5.44 4.44 -3.30
N VAL A 32 -5.22 5.75 -3.15
CA VAL A 32 -5.29 6.74 -4.21
C VAL A 32 -3.98 7.51 -4.29
N ASP A 33 -3.72 8.17 -5.40
CA ASP A 33 -2.57 9.07 -5.52
C ASP A 33 -2.82 10.41 -4.79
N THR A 34 -1.89 11.36 -4.92
CA THR A 34 -2.04 12.70 -4.33
C THR A 34 -3.17 13.53 -4.95
N GLU A 35 -3.64 13.17 -6.14
CA GLU A 35 -4.77 13.80 -6.83
C GLU A 35 -6.11 13.10 -6.54
N GLY A 36 -6.10 12.01 -5.77
CA GLY A 36 -7.30 11.25 -5.41
C GLY A 36 -7.72 10.18 -6.44
N ARG A 37 -6.84 9.83 -7.38
CA ARG A 37 -7.08 8.80 -8.39
C ARG A 37 -6.78 7.40 -7.83
N PRO A 38 -7.66 6.41 -8.06
CA PRO A 38 -7.54 5.07 -7.47
C PRO A 38 -6.42 4.23 -8.08
N LEU A 39 -5.63 3.59 -7.22
CA LEU A 39 -4.43 2.86 -7.59
C LEU A 39 -4.58 1.35 -7.30
N THR A 40 -3.88 0.57 -8.10
CA THR A 40 -3.61 -0.85 -7.83
C THR A 40 -2.12 -1.11 -7.95
N PHE A 41 -1.63 -2.09 -7.17
CA PHE A 41 -0.21 -2.37 -7.06
C PHE A 41 0.13 -3.75 -7.62
N TYR A 42 1.25 -3.81 -8.34
CA TYR A 42 1.77 -5.02 -8.97
C TYR A 42 3.26 -5.16 -8.66
N ASN A 43 3.71 -6.41 -8.55
CA ASN A 43 5.13 -6.72 -8.55
C ASN A 43 5.62 -6.84 -10.00
N VAL A 44 6.68 -6.13 -10.34
CA VAL A 44 7.19 -6.05 -11.73
C VAL A 44 7.86 -7.35 -12.17
N ALA A 45 8.54 -8.06 -11.27
CA ALA A 45 9.25 -9.28 -11.61
C ALA A 45 9.47 -10.21 -10.39
N PHE A 46 9.87 -11.45 -10.67
CA PHE A 46 10.33 -12.42 -9.66
C PHE A 46 11.59 -11.94 -8.90
N SER A 47 12.37 -11.04 -9.50
CA SER A 47 13.53 -10.39 -8.90
C SER A 47 13.17 -9.14 -8.06
N GLY A 48 11.89 -8.81 -7.97
CA GLY A 48 11.36 -7.63 -7.30
C GLY A 48 11.01 -6.46 -8.23
N GLY A 49 10.45 -5.42 -7.64
CA GLY A 49 10.04 -4.17 -8.28
C GLY A 49 8.59 -3.82 -7.94
N PHE A 50 8.38 -2.57 -7.52
CA PHE A 50 7.08 -2.00 -7.18
C PHE A 50 6.49 -1.24 -8.38
N ARG A 51 5.27 -1.58 -8.79
CA ARG A 51 4.53 -0.86 -9.84
C ARG A 51 3.15 -0.47 -9.36
N ALA A 52 2.82 0.81 -9.50
CA ALA A 52 1.48 1.34 -9.26
C ALA A 52 0.83 1.69 -10.60
N VAL A 53 -0.44 1.38 -10.74
CA VAL A 53 -1.24 1.60 -11.96
C VAL A 53 -2.57 2.24 -11.55
N PHE A 54 -3.02 3.23 -12.31
CA PHE A 54 -4.34 3.82 -12.14
C PHE A 54 -5.41 2.82 -12.55
N THR A 55 -6.35 2.52 -11.65
CA THR A 55 -7.44 1.58 -11.93
C THR A 55 -8.52 2.17 -12.82
N ASP A 56 -8.58 3.50 -12.94
CA ASP A 56 -9.56 4.19 -13.77
C ASP A 56 -9.27 4.08 -15.27
N ASP A 57 -8.01 4.26 -15.70
CA ASP A 57 -7.62 4.22 -17.12
C ASP A 57 -6.56 3.15 -17.47
N GLY A 58 -5.99 2.47 -16.48
CA GLY A 58 -4.96 1.45 -16.65
C GLY A 58 -3.56 2.00 -16.95
N THR A 59 -3.35 3.32 -16.86
CA THR A 59 -2.05 3.96 -17.07
C THR A 59 -1.14 3.81 -15.87
N ASP A 60 0.17 3.85 -16.12
CA ASP A 60 1.17 3.75 -15.07
C ASP A 60 1.19 4.99 -14.18
N ALA A 61 1.10 4.76 -12.88
CA ALA A 61 1.27 5.79 -11.86
C ALA A 61 2.76 5.96 -11.56
N ASP A 62 3.52 6.46 -12.55
CA ASP A 62 4.99 6.53 -12.51
C ASP A 62 5.52 7.30 -11.28
N GLN A 63 4.82 8.35 -10.85
CA GLN A 63 5.16 9.10 -9.64
C GLN A 63 5.03 8.24 -8.37
N VAL A 64 3.92 7.51 -8.22
CA VAL A 64 3.71 6.61 -7.09
C VAL A 64 4.70 5.46 -7.14
N SER A 65 4.96 4.91 -8.33
CA SER A 65 5.98 3.89 -8.55
C SER A 65 7.38 4.32 -8.13
N ARG A 66 7.71 5.62 -8.18
CA ARG A 66 9.01 6.16 -7.76
C ARG A 66 9.04 6.53 -6.28
N ASP A 67 8.00 7.21 -5.79
CA ASP A 67 7.99 7.76 -4.43
C ASP A 67 7.42 6.79 -3.40
N HIS A 68 6.67 5.79 -3.86
CA HIS A 68 5.96 4.79 -3.05
C HIS A 68 4.89 5.41 -2.13
N ILE A 69 4.52 6.69 -2.36
CA ILE A 69 3.56 7.43 -1.54
C ILE A 69 2.16 7.32 -2.14
N VAL A 70 1.21 6.98 -1.27
CA VAL A 70 -0.22 6.93 -1.58
C VAL A 70 -1.04 7.54 -0.45
N LEU A 71 -2.28 7.90 -0.74
CA LEU A 71 -3.26 8.33 0.24
C LEU A 71 -4.29 7.22 0.43
N VAL A 72 -4.65 6.94 1.68
CA VAL A 72 -5.73 6.01 2.02
C VAL A 72 -6.65 6.71 3.00
N ASP A 73 -7.90 6.96 2.61
CA ASP A 73 -8.86 7.73 3.43
C ASP A 73 -8.29 9.10 3.88
N GLY A 74 -7.48 9.74 3.04
CA GLY A 74 -6.81 11.02 3.33
C GLY A 74 -5.52 10.92 4.15
N ILE A 75 -5.11 9.71 4.57
CA ILE A 75 -3.90 9.48 5.36
C ILE A 75 -2.74 9.10 4.44
N ARG A 76 -1.61 9.78 4.59
CA ARG A 76 -0.39 9.50 3.84
C ARG A 76 0.21 8.15 4.24
N CYS A 77 0.34 7.28 3.26
CA CYS A 77 0.82 5.92 3.39
C CYS A 77 1.99 5.65 2.43
N TRP A 78 2.81 4.66 2.79
CA TRP A 78 3.88 4.12 1.98
C TRP A 78 3.49 2.71 1.51
N ALA A 79 3.39 2.51 0.20
CA ALA A 79 3.20 1.20 -0.43
C ALA A 79 4.54 0.66 -0.97
N ASP A 80 4.97 -0.51 -0.51
CA ASP A 80 6.28 -1.06 -0.89
C ASP A 80 6.23 -2.58 -1.09
N GLU A 81 7.21 -3.11 -1.82
CA GLU A 81 7.34 -4.54 -2.02
C GLU A 81 7.77 -5.25 -0.72
N HIS A 82 7.01 -6.27 -0.34
CA HIS A 82 7.41 -7.24 0.66
C HIS A 82 8.31 -8.31 0.02
N ARG A 83 9.46 -8.61 0.65
CA ARG A 83 10.28 -9.79 0.28
C ARG A 83 9.38 -11.03 0.19
N PHE A 84 9.40 -11.78 -0.91
CA PHE A 84 8.48 -12.88 -1.26
C PHE A 84 7.23 -12.50 -2.08
N GLY A 85 7.21 -11.33 -2.73
CA GLY A 85 6.27 -11.06 -3.85
C GLY A 85 4.87 -10.59 -3.43
N GLY A 86 4.78 -9.82 -2.34
CA GLY A 86 3.56 -9.13 -1.92
C GLY A 86 3.76 -7.62 -1.86
N ILE A 87 2.68 -6.84 -1.84
CA ILE A 87 2.73 -5.40 -1.60
C ILE A 87 2.24 -5.13 -0.18
N VAL A 88 3.00 -4.34 0.57
CA VAL A 88 2.62 -3.89 1.92
C VAL A 88 2.40 -2.40 1.88
N VAL A 89 1.23 -1.97 2.36
CA VAL A 89 0.93 -0.56 2.58
C VAL A 89 0.96 -0.31 4.09
N ARG A 90 1.62 0.77 4.50
CA ARG A 90 1.72 1.20 5.90
C ARG A 90 1.62 2.72 6.02
N PRO A 91 1.22 3.30 7.16
CA PRO A 91 1.29 4.75 7.36
C PRO A 91 2.72 5.25 7.12
N ALA A 92 2.86 6.36 6.38
CA ALA A 92 4.16 6.97 6.23
C ALA A 92 4.54 7.66 7.55
N PRO A 93 5.82 7.62 7.98
CA PRO A 93 6.25 8.38 9.14
C PRO A 93 5.96 9.88 8.92
N GLU A 94 5.33 10.52 9.90
CA GLU A 94 5.20 11.98 9.94
C GLU A 94 6.61 12.57 10.06
N SER A 95 6.95 13.50 9.15
CA SER A 95 8.26 14.17 9.11
C SER A 95 8.28 15.37 10.06
#